data_AF-A0A4U9WLP3-F1
#
_entry.id   AF-A0A4U9WLP3-F1
#
_cell.length_a   1.000
_cell.length_b   1.000
_cell.length_c   1.000
_cell.angle_alpha   90.00
_cell.angle_beta   90.00
_cell.angle_gamma   90.00
#
_symmetry.space_group_name_H-M   'P 1'
#
loop_
_entity.id
_entity.type
_entity.pdbx_description
1 polymer ?
#
loop_
_entity_poly.entity_id
_entity_poly.type
_entity_poly.pdbx_seq_one_letter_code
_entity_poly.pdbx_strand_id
1 'polypeptide(L)'
;MSAKHPVIAVTGSSGAGTTTTSLAFRKIFQQLNLRAAQLEGDSFHRYTRPEMDAAIRKARDMGRHISYFGPEANDFGLLEQSFIEYGKNGTGRSRKYLHTYDEAVPYNQVPGTFTPWEPLPARRMSCSTKGCTAA
;
A
#
# COMPACT_ATOMS: atom_id res chain seq x y z
N MET A 1 -1.37 10.48 15.23
CA MET A 1 -0.24 9.53 15.04
C MET A 1 -0.01 8.79 16.35
N SER A 2 0.13 7.46 16.30
CA SER A 2 0.30 6.62 17.50
C SER A 2 1.77 6.46 17.85
N ALA A 3 2.13 6.64 19.12
CA ALA A 3 3.49 6.35 19.60
C ALA A 3 3.79 4.84 19.61
N LYS A 4 2.74 3.99 19.73
CA LYS A 4 2.88 2.53 19.76
C LYS A 4 3.01 1.90 18.37
N HIS A 5 2.40 2.54 17.37
CA HIS A 5 2.35 2.06 15.98
C HIS A 5 2.78 3.20 15.06
N PRO A 6 4.09 3.50 14.99
CA PRO A 6 4.59 4.58 14.15
C PRO A 6 4.38 4.25 12.67
N VAL A 7 4.01 5.27 11.89
CA VAL A 7 3.85 5.17 10.44
C VAL A 7 4.86 6.10 9.79
N ILE A 8 5.63 5.57 8.84
CA ILE A 8 6.52 6.35 7.98
C ILE A 8 5.86 6.41 6.60
N ALA A 9 5.46 7.61 6.18
CA ALA A 9 4.85 7.84 4.89
C ALA A 9 5.88 8.45 3.93
N VAL A 10 6.10 7.79 2.79
CA VAL A 10 6.92 8.30 1.68
C VAL A 10 5.98 8.63 0.54
N THR A 11 5.85 9.91 0.21
CA THR A 11 4.96 10.39 -0.85
C THR A 11 5.76 10.95 -2.01
N GLY A 12 5.39 10.56 -3.23
CA GLY A 12 6.01 11.02 -4.46
C GLY A 12 5.41 10.27 -5.65
N SER A 13 5.67 10.75 -6.87
CA SER A 13 5.24 10.03 -8.06
C SER A 13 5.99 8.70 -8.19
N SER A 14 5.32 7.69 -8.77
CA SER A 14 5.98 6.44 -9.16
C SER A 14 7.16 6.76 -10.09
N GLY A 15 8.34 6.18 -9.79
CA GLY A 15 9.58 6.45 -10.53
C GLY A 15 10.39 7.67 -10.07
N ALA A 16 9.86 8.55 -9.21
CA ALA A 16 10.62 9.69 -8.66
C ALA A 16 11.51 9.31 -7.46
N GLY A 17 12.01 8.06 -7.42
CA GLY A 17 12.85 7.56 -6.33
C GLY A 17 12.07 6.96 -5.14
N THR A 18 10.75 6.83 -5.22
CA THR A 18 9.93 6.15 -4.21
C THR A 18 10.36 4.69 -4.03
N THR A 19 10.60 3.97 -5.13
CA THR A 19 11.14 2.60 -5.12
C THR A 19 12.50 2.52 -4.42
N THR A 20 13.41 3.44 -4.73
CA THR A 20 14.75 3.51 -4.11
C THR A 20 14.65 3.79 -2.62
N THR A 21 13.77 4.71 -2.22
CA THR A 21 13.51 5.05 -0.82
C THR A 21 12.92 3.87 -0.06
N SER A 22 11.92 3.19 -0.63
CA SER A 22 11.35 1.97 -0.05
C SER A 22 12.39 0.87 0.13
N LEU A 23 13.30 0.70 -0.84
CA LEU A 23 14.40 -0.26 -0.74
C LEU A 23 15.38 0.11 0.39
N ALA A 24 15.70 1.40 0.55
CA ALA A 24 16.57 1.88 1.62
C ALA A 24 15.98 1.58 3.01
N PHE A 25 14.70 1.89 3.23
CA PHE A 25 14.02 1.56 4.49
C PHE A 25 13.95 0.06 4.74
N ARG A 26 13.68 -0.76 3.71
CA ARG A 26 13.73 -2.23 3.85
C ARG A 26 15.09 -2.72 4.34
N LYS A 27 16.19 -2.18 3.79
CA LYS A 27 17.55 -2.53 4.23
C LYS A 27 17.82 -2.09 5.67
N ILE A 28 17.43 -0.88 6.04
CA ILE A 28 17.56 -0.36 7.42
C ILE A 28 16.82 -1.26 8.41
N PHE A 29 15.55 -1.60 8.12
CA PHE A 29 14.76 -2.45 9.00
C PHE A 29 15.35 -3.86 9.10
N GLN A 30 15.86 -4.42 8.02
CA GLN A 30 16.57 -5.71 8.05
C GLN A 30 17.82 -5.65 8.95
N GLN A 31 18.63 -4.59 8.85
CA GLN A 31 19.81 -4.40 9.69
C GLN A 31 19.48 -4.23 11.17
N LEU A 32 18.37 -3.55 11.48
CA LEU A 32 17.86 -3.37 12.84
C LEU A 32 17.03 -4.55 13.35
N ASN A 33 16.89 -5.63 12.56
CA ASN A 33 16.02 -6.77 12.83
C ASN A 33 14.57 -6.38 13.16
N LEU A 34 14.09 -5.32 12.51
CA LEU A 34 12.72 -4.82 12.63
C LEU A 34 11.86 -5.40 11.51
N ARG A 35 10.65 -5.85 11.85
CA ARG A 35 9.66 -6.31 10.87
C ARG A 35 8.59 -5.25 10.68
N ALA A 36 8.73 -4.45 9.62
CA ALA A 36 7.76 -3.43 9.25
C ALA A 36 6.64 -4.02 8.38
N ALA A 37 5.40 -3.58 8.61
CA ALA A 37 4.33 -3.75 7.64
C ALA A 37 4.55 -2.79 6.47
N GLN A 38 4.31 -3.26 5.24
CA GLN A 38 4.43 -2.45 4.02
C GLN A 38 3.04 -2.28 3.41
N LEU A 39 2.75 -1.05 3.00
CA LEU A 39 1.50 -0.67 2.35
C LEU A 39 1.85 0.24 1.17
N GLU A 40 1.37 -0.10 -0.01
CA GLU A 40 1.65 0.65 -1.24
C GLU A 40 0.49 1.62 -1.52
N GLY A 41 0.80 2.81 -2.07
CA GLY A 41 -0.21 3.82 -2.36
C GLY A 41 -1.26 3.33 -3.37
N ASP A 42 -0.81 2.60 -4.38
CA ASP A 42 -1.65 2.08 -5.47
C ASP A 42 -2.67 1.04 -4.98
N SER A 43 -2.50 0.49 -3.77
CA SER A 43 -3.50 -0.33 -3.10
C SER A 43 -4.85 0.40 -2.95
N PHE A 44 -4.82 1.73 -2.91
CA PHE A 44 -5.99 2.58 -2.72
C PHE A 44 -6.51 3.20 -4.01
N HIS A 45 -6.03 2.79 -5.19
CA HIS A 45 -6.71 3.12 -6.42
C HIS A 45 -8.16 2.60 -6.38
N ARG A 46 -9.09 3.43 -6.87
CA ARG A 46 -10.51 3.07 -6.96
C ARG A 46 -10.81 2.14 -8.13
N TYR A 47 -9.98 2.20 -9.18
CA TYR A 47 -10.23 1.55 -10.45
C TYR A 47 -9.08 0.63 -10.84
N THR A 48 -9.42 -0.52 -11.42
CA THR A 48 -8.51 -1.28 -12.28
C THR A 48 -8.19 -0.48 -13.55
N ARG A 49 -7.15 -0.86 -14.28
CA ARG A 49 -6.77 -0.18 -15.53
C ARG A 49 -7.94 -0.07 -16.52
N PRO A 50 -8.71 -1.14 -16.83
CA PRO A 50 -9.85 -1.03 -17.74
C PRO A 50 -10.98 -0.14 -17.21
N GLU A 51 -11.25 -0.19 -15.90
CA GLU A 51 -12.25 0.66 -15.26
C GLU A 51 -11.84 2.14 -15.30
N MET A 52 -10.56 2.43 -15.09
CA MET A 52 -10.03 3.79 -15.16
C MET A 52 -10.10 4.33 -16.59
N ASP A 53 -9.75 3.54 -17.59
CA ASP A 53 -9.88 3.92 -19.00
C ASP A 53 -11.34 4.23 -19.35
N ALA A 54 -12.29 3.45 -18.83
CA ALA A 54 -13.72 3.71 -19.00
C ALA A 54 -14.15 5.00 -18.27
N ALA A 55 -13.67 5.23 -17.04
CA ALA A 55 -13.96 6.43 -16.26
C ALA A 55 -13.44 7.70 -16.97
N ILE A 56 -12.22 7.66 -17.51
CA ILE A 56 -11.63 8.76 -18.29
C ILE A 56 -12.48 9.07 -19.52
N ARG A 57 -12.89 8.05 -20.29
CA ARG A 57 -13.77 8.24 -21.46
C ARG A 57 -15.09 8.90 -21.06
N LYS A 58 -15.77 8.37 -20.06
CA LYS A 58 -17.04 8.89 -19.57
C LYS A 58 -16.92 10.34 -19.08
N ALA A 59 -15.85 10.67 -18.35
CA ALA A 59 -15.62 12.03 -17.89
C ALA A 59 -15.40 12.99 -19.07
N ARG A 60 -14.65 12.56 -20.08
CA ARG A 60 -14.40 13.35 -21.29
C ARG A 60 -15.68 13.66 -22.04
N ASP A 61 -16.60 12.70 -22.16
CA ASP A 61 -17.91 12.91 -22.80
C ASP A 61 -18.77 13.95 -22.07
N MET A 62 -18.55 14.12 -20.76
CA MET A 62 -19.19 15.14 -19.93
C MET A 62 -18.38 16.45 -19.82
N GLY A 63 -17.31 16.62 -20.60
CA GLY A 63 -16.43 17.80 -20.55
C GLY A 63 -15.60 17.91 -19.26
N ARG A 64 -15.40 16.80 -18.55
CA ARG A 64 -14.59 16.72 -17.33
C ARG A 64 -13.32 15.91 -17.56
N HIS A 65 -12.37 16.01 -16.63
CA HIS A 65 -11.13 15.24 -16.65
C HIS A 65 -10.95 14.47 -15.34
N ILE A 66 -10.59 13.19 -15.45
CA ILE A 66 -10.18 12.35 -14.33
C ILE A 66 -8.70 12.03 -14.50
N SER A 67 -7.97 12.03 -13.39
CA SER A 67 -6.53 11.74 -13.34
C SER A 67 -6.23 10.76 -12.22
N TYR A 68 -5.20 9.92 -12.41
CA TYR A 68 -4.66 9.03 -11.38
C TYR A 68 -4.20 9.78 -10.13
N PHE A 69 -3.88 11.08 -10.23
CA PHE A 69 -3.50 11.91 -9.09
C PHE A 69 -4.70 12.51 -8.34
N GLY A 70 -5.90 12.41 -8.91
CA GLY A 70 -7.09 13.03 -8.35
C GLY A 70 -7.81 12.16 -7.31
N PRO A 71 -8.63 12.77 -6.44
CA PRO A 71 -9.45 12.05 -5.46
C PRO A 71 -10.53 11.16 -6.09
N GLU A 72 -10.87 11.38 -7.36
CA GLU A 72 -11.84 10.54 -8.07
C GLU A 72 -11.28 9.14 -8.35
N ALA A 73 -9.96 9.03 -8.58
CA ALA A 73 -9.28 7.78 -8.89
C ALA A 73 -8.68 7.07 -7.66
N ASN A 74 -8.77 7.69 -6.47
CA ASN A 74 -8.15 7.20 -5.23
C ASN A 74 -9.16 7.17 -4.09
N ASP A 75 -9.13 6.10 -3.29
CA ASP A 75 -9.93 5.97 -2.08
C ASP A 75 -9.17 6.50 -0.86
N PHE A 76 -9.14 7.83 -0.72
CA PHE A 76 -8.50 8.48 0.42
C PHE A 76 -9.21 8.22 1.74
N GLY A 77 -10.52 7.94 1.72
CA GLY A 77 -11.27 7.56 2.92
C GLY A 77 -10.79 6.21 3.45
N LEU A 78 -10.61 5.22 2.57
CA LEU A 78 -10.07 3.91 2.95
C LEU A 78 -8.61 4.00 3.42
N LEU A 79 -7.80 4.87 2.79
CA LEU A 79 -6.43 5.14 3.24
C LEU A 79 -6.40 5.72 4.66
N GLU A 80 -7.22 6.74 4.93
CA GLU A 80 -7.35 7.34 6.26
C GLU A 80 -7.78 6.31 7.30
N GLN A 81 -8.81 5.51 6.99
CA GLN A 81 -9.28 4.45 7.88
C GLN A 81 -8.18 3.42 8.18
N SER A 82 -7.37 3.06 7.20
CA SER A 82 -6.25 2.13 7.36
C SER A 82 -5.19 2.69 8.32
N PHE A 83 -4.89 3.99 8.25
CA PHE A 83 -3.96 4.64 9.17
C PHE A 83 -4.51 4.72 10.60
N ILE A 84 -5.82 5.00 10.74
CA ILE A 84 -6.49 5.01 12.04
C ILE A 84 -6.48 3.62 12.67
N GLU A 85 -6.82 2.57 11.90
CA GLU A 85 -6.84 1.19 12.38
C GLU A 85 -5.45 0.74 12.82
N TYR A 86 -4.44 0.95 11.97
CA TYR A 86 -3.06 0.60 12.28
C TYR A 86 -2.55 1.38 13.50
N GLY A 87 -2.86 2.67 13.58
CA GLY A 87 -2.49 3.50 14.73
C GLY A 87 -3.09 3.03 16.06
N LYS A 88 -4.31 2.46 16.03
CA LYS A 88 -5.00 1.96 17.24
C LYS A 88 -4.56 0.56 17.62
N ASN A 89 -4.49 -0.35 16.64
CA ASN A 89 -4.43 -1.79 16.89
C ASN A 89 -3.15 -2.45 16.38
N GLY A 90 -2.37 -1.76 15.54
CA GLY A 90 -1.25 -2.35 14.79
C GLY A 90 -1.68 -3.39 13.75
N THR A 91 -2.98 -3.46 13.44
CA THR A 91 -3.58 -4.33 12.42
C THR A 91 -3.98 -3.54 11.19
N GLY A 92 -4.27 -4.26 10.12
CA GLY A 92 -4.80 -3.67 8.90
C GLY A 92 -4.77 -4.67 7.78
N ARG A 93 -5.07 -4.21 6.57
CA ARG A 93 -5.05 -5.02 5.36
C ARG A 93 -4.26 -4.31 4.26
N SER A 94 -3.68 -5.09 3.38
CA SER A 94 -3.01 -4.62 2.17
C SER A 94 -3.46 -5.46 0.97
N ARG A 95 -3.45 -4.86 -0.20
CA ARG A 95 -3.53 -5.55 -1.49
C ARG A 95 -2.50 -4.95 -2.43
N LYS A 96 -2.17 -5.62 -3.52
CA LYS A 96 -1.27 -5.09 -4.55
C LYS A 96 -2.07 -4.65 -5.75
N TYR A 97 -1.62 -3.58 -6.39
CA TYR A 97 -2.01 -3.24 -7.75
C TYR A 97 -0.91 -3.74 -8.68
N LEU A 98 -1.25 -4.67 -9.58
CA LEU A 98 -0.27 -5.38 -10.39
C LEU A 98 0.10 -4.55 -11.61
N HIS A 99 1.34 -4.13 -11.73
CA HIS A 99 1.80 -3.25 -12.81
C HIS A 99 2.31 -4.01 -14.03
N THR A 100 2.89 -5.18 -13.81
CA THR A 100 3.57 -5.97 -14.85
C THR A 100 3.05 -7.40 -14.90
N TYR A 101 3.35 -8.11 -15.99
CA TYR A 101 2.99 -9.53 -16.11
C TYR A 101 3.73 -10.38 -15.07
N ASP A 102 5.00 -10.06 -14.77
CA ASP A 102 5.78 -10.77 -13.77
C ASP A 102 5.16 -10.67 -12.37
N GLU A 103 4.56 -9.52 -12.05
CA GLU A 103 3.80 -9.34 -10.81
C GLU A 103 2.48 -10.11 -10.82
N ALA A 104 1.80 -10.19 -11.98
CA ALA A 104 0.45 -10.72 -12.11
C ALA A 104 0.37 -12.25 -12.26
N VAL A 105 1.36 -12.86 -12.91
CA VAL A 105 1.44 -14.31 -13.15
C VAL A 105 1.32 -15.13 -11.85
N PRO A 106 2.02 -14.80 -10.74
CA PRO A 106 1.87 -15.53 -9.48
C PRO A 106 0.45 -15.54 -8.91
N TYR A 107 -0.39 -14.60 -9.32
CA TYR A 107 -1.78 -14.47 -8.88
C TYR A 107 -2.79 -15.01 -9.90
N ASN A 108 -2.33 -15.54 -11.05
CA ASN A 108 -3.18 -15.88 -12.21
C ASN A 108 -4.07 -14.70 -12.64
N GLN A 109 -3.52 -13.49 -12.59
CA GLN A 109 -4.20 -12.25 -12.98
C GLN A 109 -3.49 -11.59 -14.17
N VAL A 110 -4.02 -10.45 -14.62
CA VAL A 110 -3.42 -9.62 -15.67
C VAL A 110 -2.97 -8.28 -15.08
N PRO A 111 -1.99 -7.59 -15.69
CA PRO A 111 -1.60 -6.26 -15.23
C PRO A 111 -2.78 -5.27 -15.23
N GLY A 112 -2.78 -4.36 -14.27
CA GLY A 112 -3.83 -3.39 -14.04
C GLY A 112 -4.96 -3.88 -13.14
N THR A 113 -4.82 -5.02 -12.46
CA THR A 113 -5.79 -5.55 -11.51
C THR A 113 -5.29 -5.47 -10.07
N PHE A 114 -6.21 -5.71 -9.14
CA PHE A 114 -5.91 -5.80 -7.72
C PHE A 114 -5.84 -7.26 -7.27
N THR A 115 -4.87 -7.56 -6.41
CA THR A 115 -4.94 -8.78 -5.61
C THR A 115 -6.07 -8.66 -4.56
N PRO A 116 -6.53 -9.77 -3.98
CA PRO A 116 -7.38 -9.73 -2.80
C PRO A 116 -6.71 -9.00 -1.63
N TRP A 117 -7.52 -8.44 -0.74
CA TRP A 117 -7.05 -7.83 0.51
C TRP A 117 -6.60 -8.89 1.50
N GLU A 118 -5.33 -8.85 1.88
CA GLU A 118 -4.69 -9.73 2.85
C GLU A 118 -4.39 -8.98 4.15
N PRO A 119 -4.40 -9.64 5.31
CA PRO A 119 -4.02 -9.01 6.57
C PRO A 119 -2.53 -8.58 6.54
N LEU A 120 -2.23 -7.44 7.15
CA LEU A 120 -0.84 -7.03 7.38
C LEU A 120 -0.14 -8.08 8.25
N PRO A 121 1.18 -8.29 8.06
CA PRO A 121 1.92 -9.28 8.82
C PRO A 121 1.83 -8.99 10.33
N ALA A 122 1.36 -9.99 11.08
CA ALA A 122 1.28 -9.89 12.53
C ALA A 122 2.67 -9.66 13.14
N ARG A 123 2.73 -8.82 14.17
CA ARG A 123 3.92 -8.66 15.01
C ARG A 123 4.18 -10.01 15.69
N ARG A 124 5.18 -10.77 15.24
CA ARG A 124 5.66 -11.89 16.05
C ARG A 124 6.49 -11.31 17.18
N MET A 125 6.06 -11.50 18.42
CA MET A 125 6.97 -11.36 19.55
C MET A 125 8.08 -12.39 19.36
N SER A 126 9.33 -11.96 19.17
CA SER A 126 10.45 -12.86 19.32
C SER A 126 10.58 -13.17 20.81
N CYS A 127 10.02 -14.29 21.25
CA CYS A 127 10.32 -14.81 22.57
C CYS A 127 11.73 -15.39 22.52
N SER A 128 12.72 -14.62 22.97
CA SER A 128 14.01 -15.17 23.36
C SER A 128 13.84 -15.84 24.73
N THR A 129 14.59 -16.90 24.99
CA THR A 129 14.65 -17.59 26.30
C THR A 129 15.02 -16.68 27.49
N LYS A 130 15.34 -15.41 27.23
CA LYS A 130 15.62 -14.37 28.23
C LYS A 130 14.49 -13.35 28.44
N GLY A 131 13.29 -13.60 27.91
CA GLY A 131 12.09 -12.80 28.15
C GLY A 131 11.59 -12.03 26.92
N CYS A 132 10.27 -11.83 26.88
CA CYS A 132 9.61 -11.04 25.85
C CYS A 132 9.89 -9.55 26.07
N THR A 133 10.72 -8.94 25.23
CA THR A 133 10.78 -7.49 25.09
C THR A 133 10.06 -7.08 23.82
N ALA A 134 9.26 -6.00 23.90
CA ALA A 134 8.61 -5.43 22.74
C ALA A 134 9.68 -4.74 21.88
N ALA A 135 10.18 -5.45 20.86
CA ALA A 135 10.98 -4.87 19.79
C ALA A 135 10.06 -4.30 18.73
#